data_AF-A0A645C8S8-F1
#
_entry.id   AF-A0A645C8S8-F1
#
_cell.length_a   1.000
_cell.length_b   1.000
_cell.length_c   1.000
_cell.angle_alpha   90.00
_cell.angle_beta   90.00
_cell.angle_gamma   90.00
#
_symmetry.space_group_name_H-M   'P 1'
#
loop_
_entity.id
_entity.type
_entity.pdbx_description
1 polymer ?
#
loop_
_entity_poly.entity_id
_entity_poly.type
_entity_poly.pdbx_seq_one_letter_code
_entity_poly.pdbx_strand_id
1 'polypeptide(L)' 'MVNKTQLAMWVNIEPVKWTKYKVHVVIMFALSEKDMKNSKKILETAFSFIHSKDKVEELILAKNKKELEKIIFEGEQNGK' A
#
# COMPACT_ATOMS: atom_id res chain seq x y z
N MET A 1 21.14 -8.01 -4.74
CA MET A 1 20.80 -7.90 -3.30
C MET A 1 20.08 -6.58 -3.08
N VAL A 2 18.98 -6.55 -2.33
CA VAL A 2 18.27 -5.30 -2.00
C VAL A 2 18.93 -4.68 -0.78
N ASN A 3 19.51 -3.49 -0.92
CA ASN A 3 20.28 -2.84 0.15
C ASN A 3 19.42 -2.34 1.31
N LYS A 4 18.19 -1.91 1.01
CA LYS A 4 17.22 -1.38 1.98
C LYS A 4 15.81 -1.78 1.57
N THR A 5 14.99 -2.14 2.54
CA THR A 5 13.58 -2.42 2.30
C THR A 5 12.87 -1.18 1.80
N GLN A 6 12.08 -1.31 0.73
CA GLN A 6 11.31 -0.23 0.13
C GLN A 6 9.89 -0.71 -0.18
N LEU A 7 8.92 0.18 0.02
CA LEU A 7 7.54 0.04 -0.44
C LEU A 7 7.26 1.15 -1.44
N ALA A 8 6.64 0.79 -2.55
CA ALA A 8 6.05 1.73 -3.48
C ALA A 8 4.56 1.43 -3.61
N MET A 9 3.74 2.46 -3.55
CA MET A 9 2.30 2.36 -3.81
C MET A 9 1.97 3.19 -5.04
N TRP A 10 1.30 2.58 -6.00
CA TRP A 10 0.77 3.24 -7.17
C TRP A 10 -0.75 3.17 -7.15
N VAL A 11 -1.40 4.33 -7.19
CA VAL A 11 -2.86 4.46 -7.15
C VAL A 11 -3.33 5.18 -8.41
N ASN A 12 -4.32 4.60 -9.09
CA ASN A 12 -4.92 5.14 -10.29
C ASN A 12 -6.43 5.32 -10.12
N ILE A 13 -6.92 6.49 -10.54
CA ILE A 13 -8.35 6.79 -10.63
C ILE A 13 -9.02 5.86 -11.64
N GLU A 14 -8.43 5.75 -12.83
CA GLU A 14 -8.87 4.79 -13.84
C GLU A 14 -8.13 3.46 -13.65
N PRO A 15 -8.84 2.33 -13.51
CA PRO A 15 -8.18 1.06 -13.24
C PRO A 15 -7.42 0.57 -14.47
N VAL A 16 -6.22 0.03 -14.23
CA VAL A 16 -5.45 -0.66 -15.26
C VAL A 16 -6.01 -2.07 -15.44
N LYS A 17 -6.22 -2.50 -16.70
CA LYS A 17 -6.58 -3.88 -16.99
C LYS A 17 -5.35 -4.76 -16.78
N TRP A 18 -5.39 -5.61 -15.75
CA TRP A 18 -4.33 -6.56 -15.45
C TRP A 18 -4.90 -7.98 -15.54
N THR A 19 -4.64 -8.67 -16.64
CA THR A 19 -5.27 -9.94 -17.00
C THR A 19 -6.81 -9.83 -17.07
N LYS A 20 -7.55 -10.54 -16.21
CA LYS A 20 -9.01 -10.48 -16.09
C LYS A 20 -9.50 -9.45 -15.06
N TYR A 21 -8.59 -8.84 -14.32
CA TYR A 21 -8.91 -7.90 -13.24
C TYR A 21 -8.74 -6.45 -13.67
N LYS A 22 -9.49 -5.57 -13.02
CA LYS A 22 -9.32 -4.11 -13.08
C LYS A 22 -8.63 -3.69 -11.78
N VAL A 23 -7.42 -3.12 -11.88
CA VAL A 23 -6.56 -2.84 -10.74
C VAL A 23 -6.40 -1.33 -10.57
N HIS A 24 -6.83 -0.82 -9.43
CA HIS A 24 -6.69 0.59 -9.05
C HIS A 24 -5.43 0.85 -8.23
N VAL A 25 -5.05 -0.09 -7.36
CA VAL A 25 -3.94 0.06 -6.42
C VAL A 25 -2.95 -1.08 -6.61
N VAL A 26 -1.68 -0.74 -6.77
CA VAL A 26 -0.56 -1.69 -6.82
C VAL A 26 0.41 -1.36 -5.69
N ILE A 27 0.69 -2.34 -4.84
CA ILE A 27 1.73 -2.23 -3.81
C ILE A 27 2.91 -3.09 -4.26
N MET A 28 4.07 -2.48 -4.41
CA MET A 28 5.33 -3.15 -4.74
C MET A 28 6.23 -3.14 -3.53
N PHE A 29 6.89 -4.27 -3.29
CA PHE A 29 7.73 -4.46 -2.12
C PHE A 29 9.10 -5.01 -2.52
N ALA A 30 10.16 -4.33 -2.10
CA ALA A 30 11.52 -4.83 -2.16
C ALA A 30 12.00 -5.05 -0.73
N LEU A 31 12.18 -6.32 -0.32
CA LEU A 31 12.64 -6.67 1.02
C LEU A 31 14.16 -6.84 1.04
N SER A 32 14.83 -6.19 1.98
CA SER A 32 16.24 -6.47 2.28
C SER A 32 16.36 -7.79 3.06
N GLU A 33 17.48 -8.49 2.92
CA GLU A 33 17.75 -9.71 3.69
C GLU A 33 17.74 -9.47 5.20
N LYS A 34 18.18 -8.28 5.63
CA LYS A 34 18.21 -7.87 7.05
C LYS A 34 16.82 -7.83 7.68
N ASP A 35 15.81 -7.51 6.87
CA ASP A 35 14.42 -7.38 7.30
C ASP A 35 13.61 -8.67 7.07
N MET A 36 14.22 -9.71 6.51
CA MET A 36 13.52 -10.93 6.12
C MET A 36 12.89 -11.65 7.32
N LYS A 37 13.52 -11.58 8.49
CA LYS A 37 12.96 -12.09 9.76
C LYS A 37 11.65 -11.41 10.16
N ASN A 38 11.40 -10.19 9.68
CA ASN A 38 10.20 -9.40 9.93
C ASN A 38 9.26 -9.36 8.71
N SER A 39 9.56 -10.11 7.65
CA SER A 39 8.83 -10.07 6.36
C SER A 39 7.33 -10.23 6.52
N LYS A 40 6.88 -11.19 7.34
CA LYS A 40 5.45 -11.41 7.63
C LYS A 40 4.77 -10.14 8.15
N LYS A 41 5.31 -9.54 9.21
CA LYS A 41 4.76 -8.32 9.81
C LYS A 41 4.75 -7.17 8.81
N ILE A 42 5.83 -7.01 8.05
CA ILE A 42 5.95 -5.97 7.03
C ILE A 42 4.89 -6.13 5.93
N LEU A 43 4.68 -7.36 5.45
CA LEU A 43 3.66 -7.65 4.45
C LEU A 43 2.25 -7.46 5.02
N GLU A 44 1.97 -7.92 6.23
CA GLU A 44 0.68 -7.71 6.91
C GLU A 44 0.34 -6.22 7.05
N THR A 45 1.31 -5.39 7.46
CA THR A 45 1.14 -3.93 7.49
C THR A 45 0.84 -3.38 6.09
N ALA A 46 1.54 -3.84 5.05
CA ALA A 46 1.29 -3.37 3.68
C ALA A 46 -0.11 -3.78 3.17
N PHE A 47 -0.55 -5.01 3.48
CA PHE A 47 -1.90 -5.48 3.15
C PHE A 47 -2.99 -4.72 3.88
N SER A 48 -2.72 -4.23 5.10
CA SER A 48 -3.67 -3.39 5.84
C SER A 48 -4.10 -2.15 5.06
N PHE A 49 -3.25 -1.60 4.19
CA PHE A 49 -3.61 -0.43 3.38
C PHE A 49 -4.72 -0.70 2.35
N ILE A 50 -4.92 -1.96 1.96
CA ILE A 50 -5.85 -2.38 0.92
C ILE A 50 -6.81 -3.49 1.41
N HIS A 51 -7.00 -3.60 2.73
CA HIS A 51 -7.73 -4.72 3.33
C HIS A 51 -9.24 -4.70 3.04
N SER A 52 -9.80 -3.57 2.56
CA SER A 52 -11.21 -3.42 2.24
C SER A 52 -11.42 -2.58 0.98
N LYS A 53 -12.60 -2.76 0.37
CA LYS A 53 -13.04 -1.97 -0.78
C LYS A 53 -13.13 -0.48 -0.44
N ASP A 54 -13.67 -0.15 0.74
CA ASP A 54 -13.80 1.23 1.22
C ASP A 54 -12.44 1.92 1.33
N LYS A 55 -11.42 1.21 1.84
CA LYS A 55 -10.05 1.73 1.91
C LYS A 55 -9.44 1.98 0.53
N VAL A 56 -9.68 1.07 -0.41
CA VAL A 56 -9.25 1.24 -1.80
C VAL A 56 -9.95 2.45 -2.45
N GLU A 57 -11.24 2.65 -2.19
CA GLU A 57 -12.00 3.80 -2.67
C GLU A 57 -11.49 5.12 -2.07
N GLU A 58 -11.19 5.15 -0.77
CA GLU A 58 -10.54 6.30 -0.12
C GLU A 58 -9.19 6.64 -0.79
N LEU A 59 -8.34 5.63 -1.05
CA LEU A 59 -7.05 5.83 -1.71
C LEU A 59 -7.21 6.41 -3.12
N ILE A 60 -8.18 5.92 -3.89
CA ILE A 60 -8.45 6.39 -5.26
C ILE A 60 -8.88 7.87 -5.29
N LEU A 61 -9.56 8.35 -4.25
CA LEU A 61 -10.05 9.72 -4.17
C LEU A 61 -8.98 10.74 -3.75
N ALA A 62 -7.79 10.28 -3.33
CA ALA A 62 -6.69 11.16 -2.96
C ALA A 62 -6.24 12.00 -4.16
N LYS A 63 -6.23 13.33 -4.01
CA LYS A 63 -5.91 14.26 -5.11
C LYS A 63 -4.41 14.44 -5.31
N ASN A 64 -3.62 14.11 -4.30
CA ASN A 64 -2.18 14.31 -4.30
C ASN A 64 -1.52 13.37 -3.29
N LYS A 65 -0.19 13.28 -3.36
CA LYS A 65 0.63 12.44 -2.50
C LYS A 65 0.40 12.70 -1.00
N LYS A 66 0.21 13.97 -0.58
CA LYS A 66 0.04 14.32 0.84
C LYS A 66 -1.27 13.79 1.41
N GLU A 67 -2.36 13.84 0.64
CA GLU A 67 -3.63 13.22 1.01
C GLU A 67 -3.51 11.70 1.08
N LEU A 68 -2.80 11.09 0.13
CA LEU A 68 -2.55 9.65 0.13
C LEU A 68 -1.77 9.21 1.38
N GLU A 69 -0.70 9.92 1.71
CA GLU A 69 0.07 9.69 2.93
C GLU A 69 -0.81 9.83 4.17
N LYS A 70 -1.68 10.86 4.22
CA LYS A 70 -2.63 11.05 5.31
C LYS A 70 -3.56 9.84 5.50
N ILE A 71 -4.15 9.32 4.42
CA ILE A 71 -5.03 8.13 4.48
C ILE A 71 -4.28 6.89 5.00
N ILE A 72 -3.03 6.70 4.56
CA ILE A 72 -2.20 5.56 4.95
C ILE A 72 -1.76 5.67 6.43
N PHE A 73 -1.41 6.86 6.91
CA PHE A 73 -0.85 7.07 8.25
C PHE A 73 -1.88 7.44 9.33
N GLU A 74 -3.07 7.95 8.98
CA GLU A 74 -4.13 8.25 9.97
C GLU A 74 -4.81 6.99 10.52
N GLY A 75 -4.72 5.86 9.82
CA GLY A 75 -5.13 4.55 10.34
C GLY A 75 -4.36 4.11 11.60
N GLU A 76 -3.19 4.70 11.88
CA GLU A 76 -2.36 4.38 13.06
C GLU A 76 -2.74 5.18 14.32
N GLN A 77 -3.50 6.28 14.21
CA GLN A 77 -3.76 7.17 15.38
C GLN A 77 -5.06 6.87 16.15
N ASN A 78 -5.94 6.02 15.63
CA ASN A 78 -7.18 5.62 16.31
C ASN A 78 -7.09 4.28 17.07
N GLY A 79 -5.89 3.73 17.21
CA GLY A 79 -5.61 2.55 18.04
C GLY A 79 -4.83 2.92 19.30
N LYS A 80 -5.48 3.59 20.25
CA LYS A 80 -5.04 3.68 21.64
C LYS A 80 -6.14 3.17 22.56
#